data_AF-A0A2K5E5W9-F1
#
_entry.id   AF-A0A2K5E5W9-F1
#
_cell.length_a   1.000
_cell.length_b   1.000
_cell.length_c   1.000
_cell.angle_alpha   90.00
_cell.angle_beta   90.00
_cell.angle_gamma   90.00
#
_symmetry.space_group_name_H-M   'P 1'
#
loop_
_entity.id
_entity.type
_entity.pdbx_description
1 polymer ?
#
loop_
_entity_poly.entity_id
_entity_poly.type
_entity_poly.pdbx_seq_one_letter_code
_entity_poly.pdbx_strand_id
1 'polypeptide(L)' 'MPLLPRLCPVCRHYRRVALLAPQPAPFAHSEPLRQRPVSAVEMAVGLVLLFTTFLTPALYVLDNIKNYRKN' A
#
# COMPACT_ATOMS: atom_id res chain seq x y z
N MET A 1 58.11 -21.36 -6.42
CA MET A 1 57.32 -21.82 -7.57
C MET A 1 55.85 -21.53 -7.29
N PRO A 2 55.13 -20.74 -8.09
CA PRO A 2 53.72 -20.47 -7.85
C PRO A 2 52.90 -21.60 -8.46
N LEU A 3 51.99 -22.23 -7.71
CA LEU A 3 50.99 -23.13 -8.28
C LEU A 3 49.62 -22.80 -7.68
N LEU A 4 48.76 -22.36 -8.59
CA LEU A 4 47.39 -21.87 -8.41
C LEU A 4 46.57 -22.64 -7.36
N PRO A 5 45.71 -21.94 -6.58
CA PRO A 5 44.64 -22.61 -5.89
C PRO A 5 43.67 -23.14 -6.94
N ARG A 6 43.70 -24.46 -7.18
CA ARG A 6 42.65 -25.17 -7.92
C ARG A 6 41.32 -24.86 -7.23
N LEU A 7 40.53 -23.97 -7.82
CA LEU A 7 39.16 -23.74 -7.40
C LEU A 7 38.42 -25.07 -7.53
N CYS A 8 38.12 -25.71 -6.40
CA CYS A 8 37.29 -26.90 -6.35
C CYS A 8 36.00 -26.62 -7.13
N PRO A 9 35.69 -27.41 -8.19
CA PRO A 9 34.49 -27.20 -9.00
C PRO A 9 33.20 -27.28 -8.17
N VAL A 10 33.27 -28.03 -7.08
CA VAL A 10 32.24 -28.16 -6.05
C VAL A 10 31.90 -26.80 -5.40
N CYS A 11 32.91 -26.00 -5.01
CA CYS A 11 32.70 -24.67 -4.45
C CYS A 11 32.06 -23.70 -5.46
N ARG A 12 32.38 -23.85 -6.74
CA ARG A 12 31.80 -23.04 -7.83
C ARG A 12 30.33 -23.41 -8.06
N HIS A 13 29.97 -24.68 -7.89
CA HIS A 13 28.60 -25.16 -8.01
C HIS A 13 27.71 -24.68 -6.85
N TYR A 14 28.18 -24.79 -5.61
CA TYR A 14 27.44 -24.29 -4.43
C TYR A 14 27.20 -22.78 -4.50
N ARG A 15 28.20 -22.00 -4.93
CA ARG A 15 28.05 -20.54 -5.10
C ARG A 15 27.01 -20.20 -6.17
N ARG A 16 26.93 -20.99 -7.25
CA ARG A 16 25.98 -20.75 -8.34
C ARG A 16 24.55 -21.16 -7.94
N VAL A 17 24.38 -22.22 -7.16
CA VAL A 17 23.07 -22.64 -6.62
C VAL A 17 22.56 -21.67 -5.56
N ALA A 18 23.43 -21.16 -4.68
CA ALA A 18 23.06 -20.13 -3.70
C ALA A 18 22.64 -18.79 -4.34
N LEU A 19 23.15 -18.49 -5.54
CA LEU A 19 22.74 -17.31 -6.33
C LEU A 19 21.47 -17.53 -7.15
N LEU A 20 21.05 -18.78 -7.35
CA LEU A 20 19.80 -19.16 -8.03
C LEU A 20 18.65 -19.40 -7.06
N ALA A 21 18.92 -19.39 -5.76
CA ALA A 21 17.86 -19.31 -4.77
C ALA A 21 17.07 -18.02 -5.02
N PRO A 22 15.73 -18.09 -5.14
CA PRO A 22 14.90 -16.90 -5.22
C PRO A 22 15.23 -16.01 -4.03
N GLN A 23 15.84 -14.85 -4.28
CA GLN A 23 15.95 -13.81 -3.27
C GLN A 23 14.52 -13.52 -2.79
N PRO A 24 14.25 -13.47 -1.48
CA PRO A 24 12.97 -12.97 -1.02
C PRO A 24 12.84 -11.57 -1.60
N ALA A 25 11.91 -11.41 -2.56
CA ALA A 25 11.60 -10.10 -3.10
C ALA A 25 11.29 -9.22 -1.88
N PRO A 26 11.78 -7.96 -1.85
CA PRO A 26 11.38 -7.08 -0.78
C PRO A 26 9.86 -7.03 -0.84
N PHE A 27 9.20 -7.57 0.20
CA PHE A 27 7.82 -7.22 0.51
C PHE A 27 7.74 -5.70 0.36
N ALA A 28 6.67 -5.13 -0.18
CA ALA A 28 6.54 -3.69 -0.26
C ALA A 28 6.60 -3.12 1.18
N HIS A 29 7.80 -2.81 1.65
CA HIS A 29 8.04 -2.23 2.95
C HIS A 29 7.56 -0.81 2.76
N SER A 30 6.38 -0.50 3.31
CA SER A 30 5.91 0.87 3.40
C SER A 30 7.03 1.66 4.09
N GLU A 31 7.63 2.61 3.37
CA GLU A 31 8.60 3.51 3.98
C GLU A 31 7.98 4.13 5.24
N PRO A 32 8.76 4.38 6.30
CA PRO A 32 8.25 5.04 7.49
C PRO A 32 7.61 6.35 7.06
N LEU A 33 6.30 6.46 7.33
CA LEU A 33 5.48 7.60 6.95
C LEU A 33 6.16 8.87 7.48
N ARG A 34 6.68 9.70 6.58
CA ARG A 34 7.27 11.01 6.93
C ARG A 34 6.23 11.99 7.48
N GLN A 35 4.96 11.62 7.41
CA GLN A 35 3.81 12.39 7.88
C GLN A 35 3.38 11.89 9.26
N ARG A 36 2.89 12.82 10.08
CA ARG A 36 2.35 12.50 11.40
C ARG A 36 1.24 11.44 11.26
N PRO A 37 1.25 10.37 12.08
CA PRO A 37 0.17 9.40 12.07
C PRO A 37 -1.16 10.10 12.37
N VAL A 38 -2.14 9.87 11.51
CA VAL A 38 -3.50 10.38 11.67
C VAL A 38 -4.12 9.69 12.89
N SER A 39 -4.64 10.48 13.82
CA SER A 39 -5.35 9.93 14.97
C SER A 39 -6.68 9.30 14.55
N ALA A 40 -7.16 8.32 15.33
CA ALA A 40 -8.46 7.70 15.08
C ALA A 40 -9.61 8.74 15.03
N VAL A 41 -9.50 9.81 15.83
CA VAL A 41 -10.47 10.91 15.86
C VAL A 41 -10.43 11.71 14.56
N GLU A 42 -9.24 12.10 14.08
CA GLU A 42 -9.11 12.81 12.81
C GLU A 42 -9.66 11.98 11.64
N MET A 43 -9.41 10.67 11.64
CA MET A 43 -9.95 9.76 10.63
C MET A 43 -11.48 9.66 10.71
N ALA A 44 -12.05 9.54 11.92
CA ALA A 44 -13.49 9.49 12.13
C ALA A 44 -14.17 10.80 11.66
N VAL A 45 -13.60 11.94 12.03
CA VAL A 45 -14.09 13.26 11.58
C VAL A 45 -14.04 13.36 10.06
N GLY A 46 -12.92 12.97 9.44
CA GLY A 46 -12.77 12.97 7.98
C GLY A 46 -13.82 12.11 7.28
N LEU A 47 -14.09 10.90 7.80
CA LEU A 47 -15.13 10.02 7.28
C LEU A 47 -16.53 10.62 7.41
N VAL A 48 -16.88 11.16 8.59
CA VAL A 48 -18.17 11.81 8.80
C VAL A 48 -18.34 12.99 7.87
N LEU A 49 -17.31 13.82 7.69
CA LEU A 49 -17.34 14.97 6.80
C LEU A 49 -17.54 14.53 5.34
N LEU A 50 -16.80 13.50 4.89
CA LEU A 50 -16.96 12.91 3.57
C LEU A 50 -18.39 12.45 3.34
N PHE A 51 -18.96 11.62 4.23
CA PHE A 51 -20.32 11.13 4.03
C PHE A 51 -21.36 12.26 4.07
N THR A 52 -21.29 13.15 5.05
CA THR A 52 -22.30 14.21 5.22
C THR A 52 -22.29 15.20 4.05
N THR A 53 -21.12 15.57 3.52
CA THR A 53 -21.02 16.51 2.38
C THR A 53 -21.70 15.99 1.12
N PHE A 54 -21.75 14.67 0.90
CA PHE A 54 -22.48 14.06 -0.22
C PHE A 54 -23.94 13.73 0.12
N LEU A 55 -24.20 13.14 1.30
CA LEU A 55 -25.54 12.69 1.66
C LEU A 55 -26.50 13.85 1.94
N THR A 56 -26.05 14.92 2.62
CA THR A 56 -26.92 16.04 3.00
C THR A 56 -27.59 16.70 1.79
N PRO A 57 -26.88 17.14 0.74
CA PRO A 57 -27.53 17.73 -0.43
C PRO A 57 -28.38 16.70 -1.22
N ALA A 58 -27.94 15.44 -1.31
CA ALA A 58 -28.70 14.40 -1.99
C ALA A 58 -30.05 14.14 -1.31
N LEU A 59 -30.06 14.02 0.01
CA LEU A 59 -31.28 13.85 0.80
C LEU A 59 -32.21 15.06 0.65
N TYR A 60 -31.67 16.28 0.69
CA TYR A 60 -32.46 17.48 0.49
C TYR A 60 -33.17 17.49 -0.88
N VAL A 61 -32.46 17.14 -1.94
CA VAL A 61 -33.05 17.07 -3.29
C VAL A 61 -34.10 15.96 -3.38
N LEU A 62 -33.80 14.79 -2.81
CA LEU A 62 -34.69 13.63 -2.87
C LEU A 62 -36.00 13.88 -2.11
N ASP A 63 -35.92 14.52 -0.94
CA ASP A 63 -37.07 14.90 -0.13
C ASP A 63 -37.98 15.88 -0.86
N ASN A 64 -37.38 16.82 -1.60
CA ASN A 64 -38.09 17.83 -2.37
C ASN A 64 -38.50 17.40 -3.78
N ILE A 65 -38.21 16.17 -4.21
CA ILE A 65 -38.45 15.73 -5.58
C ILE A 65 -39.93 15.79 -5.98
N LYS A 66 -40.83 15.56 -5.01
CA LYS A 66 -42.28 15.66 -5.21
C LYS A 66 -42.74 17.11 -5.37
N ASN A 67 -42.07 18.05 -4.69
CA ASN A 67 -42.35 19.48 -4.80
C ASN A 67 -41.83 20.02 -6.13
N TYR A 68 -40.65 19.58 -6.59
CA TYR A 68 -40.12 19.95 -7.90
C TYR A 68 -40.97 19.44 -9.07
N ARG A 69 -41.68 18.31 -8.90
CA ARG A 69 -42.52 17.72 -9.96
C ARG A 69 -43.93 18.31 -10.06
N LYS A 70 -44.34 19.12 -9.08
CA LYS A 70 -45.68 19.74 -9.03
C LYS A 70 -45.72 21.15 -9.61
N ASN A 71 -44.56 21.79 -9.77
CA ASN A 71 -44.39 23.02 -10.53
C ASN A 71 -44.04 22.70 -11.99
#